data_AF-A0A841Z0I9-F1
#
_entry.id   AF-A0A841Z0I9-F1
#
_cell.length_a   1.000
_cell.length_b   1.000
_cell.length_c   1.000
_cell.angle_alpha   90.00
_cell.angle_beta   90.00
_cell.angle_gamma   90.00
#
_symmetry.space_group_name_H-M   'P 1'
#
loop_
_entity.id
_entity.type
_entity.pdbx_description
1 polymer ?
#
loop_
_entity_poly.entity_id
_entity_poly.type
_entity_poly.pdbx_seq_one_letter_code
_entity_poly.pdbx_strand_id
1 'polypeptide(L)'
;MIVLYSLIALYVFFFIKSIGTYFIRVKKLNFIINKFNDVRKKFPERQISSNEPYYNPYKQNEEIAHIIIKNLFDDMPLISDLLPYDFYTGSFSLNDDAESVIKKFTTYYDLLASEYSSLQYKKLSYFSLIKPIKEIFLIPSKILSWFGLTLGTISARIFSLLTIVCVGVFNRYISKSIDWIISLIS
;
A
#
# COMPACT_ATOMS: atom_id res chain seq x y z
N MET A 1 3.26 -32.41 14.65
CA MET A 1 3.42 -32.50 13.18
C MET A 1 2.47 -31.57 12.44
N ILE A 2 1.14 -31.75 12.52
CA ILE A 2 0.15 -30.93 11.78
C ILE A 2 0.25 -29.41 12.04
N VAL A 3 0.45 -29.01 13.31
CA VAL A 3 0.59 -27.59 13.70
C VAL A 3 1.83 -26.95 13.06
N LEU A 4 2.93 -27.70 12.96
CA LEU A 4 4.18 -27.21 12.37
C LEU A 4 4.02 -26.97 10.87
N TYR A 5 3.43 -27.92 10.14
CA TYR A 5 3.16 -27.77 8.71
C TYR A 5 2.21 -26.61 8.40
N SER A 6 1.21 -26.37 9.28
CA SER A 6 0.29 -25.24 9.14
C SER A 6 1.00 -23.89 9.31
N LEU A 7 1.91 -23.78 10.29
CA LEU A 7 2.72 -22.57 10.49
C LEU A 7 3.68 -22.32 9.34
N ILE A 8 4.29 -23.37 8.78
CA ILE A 8 5.17 -23.27 7.60
C ILE A 8 4.36 -22.79 6.38
N ALA A 9 3.17 -23.34 6.16
CA ALA A 9 2.30 -22.91 5.05
C ALA A 9 1.89 -21.44 5.18
N LEU A 10 1.49 -21.00 6.38
CA LEU A 10 1.18 -19.58 6.65
C LEU A 10 2.40 -18.69 6.44
N TYR A 11 3.57 -19.11 6.89
CA TYR A 11 4.82 -18.37 6.70
C TYR A 11 5.10 -18.13 5.22
N VAL A 12 5.06 -19.19 4.42
CA VAL A 12 5.28 -19.11 2.97
C VAL A 12 4.23 -18.21 2.32
N PHE A 13 2.96 -18.34 2.71
CA PHE A 13 1.88 -17.49 2.20
C PHE A 13 2.14 -16.00 2.47
N PHE A 14 2.44 -15.61 3.71
CA PHE A 14 2.71 -14.21 4.05
C PHE A 14 3.98 -13.69 3.41
N PHE A 15 5.00 -14.53 3.25
CA PHE A 15 6.24 -14.17 2.56
C PHE A 15 5.99 -13.88 1.08
N ILE A 16 5.33 -14.79 0.36
CA ILE A 16 4.94 -14.59 -1.04
C ILE A 16 4.04 -13.37 -1.18
N LYS A 17 3.05 -13.20 -0.29
CA LYS A 17 2.17 -12.03 -0.28
C LYS A 17 2.95 -10.72 -0.12
N SER A 18 3.93 -10.67 0.79
CA SER A 18 4.77 -9.48 1.00
C SER A 18 5.56 -9.12 -0.26
N ILE A 19 6.18 -10.11 -0.90
CA ILE A 19 6.95 -9.93 -2.13
C ILE A 19 6.04 -9.54 -3.30
N GLY A 20 4.90 -10.21 -3.47
CA GLY A 20 3.93 -9.90 -4.50
C GLY A 20 3.38 -8.47 -4.38
N THR A 21 3.05 -8.04 -3.16
CA THR A 21 2.60 -6.67 -2.89
C THR A 21 3.66 -5.64 -3.29
N TYR A 22 4.94 -5.92 -2.99
CA TYR A 22 6.04 -5.06 -3.40
C TYR A 22 6.10 -4.92 -4.93
N PHE A 23 6.15 -6.03 -5.67
CA PHE A 23 6.26 -5.99 -7.13
C PHE A 23 5.05 -5.32 -7.81
N ILE A 24 3.84 -5.61 -7.33
CA ILE A 24 2.62 -4.96 -7.85
C ILE A 24 2.71 -3.45 -7.63
N ARG A 25 3.13 -3.00 -6.44
CA ARG A 25 3.22 -1.58 -6.12
C ARG A 25 4.32 -0.88 -6.93
N VAL A 26 5.49 -1.49 -7.10
CA VAL A 26 6.56 -1.00 -8.01
C VAL A 26 6.02 -0.84 -9.42
N LYS A 27 5.33 -1.87 -9.96
CA LYS A 27 4.81 -1.86 -11.32
C LYS A 27 3.80 -0.73 -11.53
N LYS A 28 2.87 -0.54 -10.58
CA LYS A 28 1.88 0.54 -10.62
C LYS A 28 2.55 1.93 -10.55
N LEU A 29 3.51 2.13 -9.64
CA LEU A 29 4.26 3.39 -9.53
C LEU A 29 5.01 3.70 -10.82
N ASN A 30 5.75 2.73 -11.37
CA ASN A 30 6.47 2.91 -12.64
C ASN A 30 5.52 3.25 -13.80
N PHE A 31 4.38 2.56 -13.88
CA PHE A 31 3.38 2.83 -14.91
C PHE A 31 2.88 4.28 -14.84
N ILE A 32 2.46 4.75 -13.65
CA ILE A 32 1.97 6.12 -13.47
C ILE A 32 3.08 7.14 -13.69
N ILE A 33 4.27 6.97 -13.12
CA ILE A 33 5.40 7.91 -13.30
C ILE A 33 5.76 8.05 -14.79
N ASN A 34 5.79 6.94 -15.53
CA ASN A 34 6.01 6.98 -16.97
C ASN A 34 4.90 7.74 -17.71
N LYS A 35 3.64 7.56 -17.30
CA LYS A 35 2.51 8.31 -17.86
C LYS A 35 2.65 9.82 -17.60
N PHE A 36 3.07 10.23 -16.41
CA PHE A 36 3.38 11.64 -16.12
C PHE A 36 4.52 12.17 -17.00
N ASN A 37 5.58 11.39 -17.19
CA ASN A 37 6.68 11.75 -18.08
C ASN A 37 6.23 11.90 -19.53
N ASP A 38 5.36 11.01 -20.01
CA ASP A 38 4.83 11.08 -21.37
C ASP A 38 3.87 12.26 -21.55
N VAL A 39 3.10 12.63 -20.52
CA VAL A 39 2.31 13.87 -20.51
C VAL A 39 3.21 15.09 -20.57
N ARG A 40 4.28 15.12 -19.78
CA ARG A 40 5.25 16.22 -19.78
C ARG A 40 5.93 16.42 -21.14
N LYS A 41 6.21 15.34 -21.87
CA LYS A 41 6.76 15.40 -23.24
C LYS A 41 5.80 16.02 -24.26
N LYS A 42 4.48 16.01 -23.99
CA LYS A 42 3.47 16.62 -24.86
C LYS A 42 3.30 18.11 -24.63
N PHE A 43 3.96 18.69 -23.63
CA PHE A 43 3.85 20.12 -23.38
C PHE A 43 4.42 20.89 -24.58
N PRO A 44 3.72 21.94 -25.04
CA PRO A 44 4.21 22.74 -26.15
C PRO A 44 5.61 23.26 -25.80
N GLU A 45 6.56 23.07 -26.73
CA GLU A 45 7.87 23.69 -26.60
C GLU A 45 7.68 25.19 -26.41
N ARG A 46 8.46 25.80 -25.50
CA ARG A 46 8.47 27.26 -25.39
C ARG A 46 8.93 27.80 -26.74
N GLN A 47 7.99 28.25 -27.56
CA GLN A 47 8.31 28.93 -28.79
C GLN A 47 8.97 30.25 -28.41
N ILE A 48 10.29 30.26 -28.38
CA ILE A 48 11.09 31.48 -28.44
C ILE A 48 11.14 31.87 -29.93
N SER A 49 9.97 32.07 -30.54
CA SER A 49 9.90 32.63 -31.88
C SER A 49 10.19 34.11 -31.76
N SER A 50 11.31 34.56 -32.33
CA SER A 50 11.68 35.97 -32.41
C SER A 50 10.69 36.83 -33.21
N ASN A 51 9.66 36.22 -33.81
CA ASN A 51 8.78 36.84 -34.80
C ASN A 51 7.28 36.81 -34.43
N GLU A 52 6.88 36.27 -33.26
CA GLU A 52 5.51 36.46 -32.75
C GLU A 52 5.49 37.58 -31.72
N PRO A 53 4.71 38.65 -31.92
CA PRO A 53 4.78 39.85 -31.07
C PRO A 53 4.22 39.66 -29.65
N TYR A 54 3.60 38.51 -29.33
CA TYR A 54 3.02 38.26 -28.01
C TYR A 54 3.11 36.80 -27.59
N TYR A 55 4.18 36.44 -26.88
CA TYR A 55 4.18 35.26 -26.01
C TYR A 55 3.07 35.45 -24.96
N ASN A 56 1.99 34.66 -25.05
CA ASN A 56 0.91 34.69 -24.07
C ASN A 56 1.05 33.50 -23.09
N PRO A 57 1.67 33.70 -21.92
CA PRO A 57 1.88 32.63 -20.94
C PRO A 57 0.57 32.03 -20.43
N TYR A 58 -0.53 32.79 -20.45
CA TYR A 58 -1.84 32.29 -20.00
C TYR A 58 -2.39 31.22 -20.94
N LYS A 59 -2.36 31.47 -22.26
CA LYS A 59 -2.81 30.47 -23.25
C LYS A 59 -1.98 29.19 -23.19
N GLN A 60 -0.67 29.33 -23.02
CA GLN A 60 0.21 28.16 -22.90
C GLN A 60 -0.10 27.34 -21.64
N ASN A 61 -0.34 28.00 -20.51
CA ASN A 61 -0.71 27.31 -19.27
C ASN A 61 -2.07 26.60 -19.40
N GLU A 62 -3.05 27.21 -20.06
CA GLU A 62 -4.35 26.58 -20.33
C GLU A 62 -4.21 25.32 -21.20
N GLU A 63 -3.37 25.37 -22.26
CA GLU A 63 -3.08 24.21 -23.09
C GLU A 63 -2.42 23.08 -22.28
N ILE A 64 -1.42 23.42 -21.45
CA ILE A 64 -0.76 22.47 -20.56
C ILE A 64 -1.77 21.84 -19.58
N ALA A 65 -2.61 22.65 -18.95
CA ALA A 65 -3.64 22.19 -18.02
C ALA A 65 -4.63 21.24 -18.71
N HIS A 66 -5.08 21.58 -19.92
CA HIS A 66 -5.96 20.72 -20.71
C HIS A 66 -5.30 19.39 -21.08
N ILE A 67 -4.01 19.40 -21.47
CA ILE A 67 -3.23 18.18 -21.72
C ILE A 67 -3.15 17.32 -20.46
N ILE A 68 -2.89 17.91 -19.29
CA ILE A 68 -2.82 17.20 -18.00
C ILE A 68 -4.16 16.53 -17.70
N ILE A 69 -5.26 17.30 -17.69
CA ILE A 69 -6.60 16.80 -17.36
C ILE A 69 -6.98 15.67 -18.32
N LYS A 70 -6.85 15.89 -19.63
CA LYS A 70 -7.21 14.91 -20.67
C LYS A 70 -6.49 13.57 -20.52
N ASN A 71 -5.27 13.55 -19.99
CA ASN A 71 -4.46 12.33 -19.95
C ASN A 71 -4.40 11.67 -18.57
N LEU A 72 -4.65 12.41 -17.47
CA LEU A 72 -4.43 11.93 -16.10
C LEU A 72 -5.67 11.99 -15.20
N PHE A 73 -6.75 12.64 -15.62
CA PHE A 73 -7.98 12.72 -14.81
C PHE A 73 -8.53 11.33 -14.45
N ASP A 74 -8.59 10.43 -15.42
CA ASP A 74 -9.11 9.06 -15.22
C ASP A 74 -8.21 8.19 -14.34
N ASP A 75 -6.92 8.52 -14.20
CA ASP A 75 -6.00 7.76 -13.34
C ASP A 75 -5.96 8.28 -11.90
N MET A 76 -6.70 9.35 -11.57
CA MET A 76 -6.74 9.92 -10.21
C MET A 76 -7.03 8.88 -9.12
N PRO A 77 -7.95 7.90 -9.30
CA PRO A 77 -8.15 6.85 -8.30
C PRO A 77 -6.91 5.99 -8.07
N LEU A 78 -6.17 5.67 -9.14
CA LEU A 78 -4.94 4.88 -9.05
C LEU A 78 -3.80 5.70 -8.42
N ILE A 79 -3.69 6.99 -8.75
CA ILE A 79 -2.73 7.91 -8.14
C ILE A 79 -3.02 8.05 -6.63
N SER A 80 -4.29 8.15 -6.25
CA SER A 80 -4.71 8.19 -4.85
C SER A 80 -4.44 6.89 -4.09
N ASP A 81 -4.56 5.72 -4.71
CA ASP A 81 -4.24 4.41 -4.10
C ASP A 81 -2.73 4.26 -3.82
N LEU A 82 -1.89 4.91 -4.62
CA LEU A 82 -0.44 4.80 -4.52
C LEU A 82 0.17 5.73 -3.48
N LEU A 83 -0.46 6.89 -3.24
CA LEU A 83 -0.01 7.91 -2.31
C LEU A 83 -0.62 7.70 -0.92
N PRO A 84 0.10 8.01 0.18
CA PRO A 84 -0.49 7.98 1.50
C PRO A 84 -1.60 9.03 1.61
N TYR A 85 -2.68 8.69 2.33
CA TYR A 85 -3.89 9.52 2.45
C TYR A 85 -3.60 10.96 2.90
N ASP A 86 -2.61 11.14 3.76
CA ASP A 86 -2.19 12.44 4.29
C ASP A 86 -1.64 13.41 3.21
N PHE A 87 -1.26 12.88 2.04
CA PHE A 87 -0.69 13.67 0.93
C PHE A 87 -1.66 13.88 -0.22
N TYR A 88 -2.92 13.49 -0.06
CA TYR A 88 -3.93 13.67 -1.11
C TYR A 88 -4.40 15.12 -1.17
N THR A 89 -4.06 15.82 -2.25
CA THR A 89 -4.40 17.24 -2.47
C THR A 89 -5.63 17.48 -3.34
N GLY A 90 -6.44 16.42 -3.59
CA GLY A 90 -7.66 16.49 -4.41
C GLY A 90 -7.42 16.26 -5.90
N SER A 91 -8.41 15.70 -6.60
CA SER A 91 -8.30 15.40 -8.03
C SER A 91 -8.10 16.65 -8.89
N PHE A 92 -7.63 16.45 -10.13
CA PHE A 92 -7.76 17.45 -11.17
C PHE A 92 -9.25 17.78 -11.35
N SER A 93 -9.59 19.06 -11.46
CA SER A 93 -10.95 19.52 -11.75
C SER A 93 -10.94 20.35 -13.02
N LEU A 94 -12.05 20.28 -13.78
CA LEU A 94 -12.30 21.20 -14.91
C LEU A 94 -12.54 22.64 -14.45
N ASN A 95 -12.83 22.84 -13.16
CA ASN A 95 -13.03 24.15 -12.54
C ASN A 95 -11.74 24.71 -11.90
N ASP A 96 -10.66 23.93 -11.87
CA ASP A 96 -9.36 24.44 -11.42
C ASP A 96 -8.80 25.39 -12.48
N ASP A 97 -8.18 26.48 -12.04
CA ASP A 97 -7.39 27.33 -12.91
C ASP A 97 -6.14 26.60 -13.41
N ALA A 98 -5.62 27.02 -14.56
CA ALA A 98 -4.49 26.36 -15.20
C ALA A 98 -3.25 26.25 -14.30
N GLU A 99 -2.99 27.28 -13.49
CA GLU A 99 -1.86 27.29 -12.56
C GLU A 99 -2.05 26.25 -11.44
N SER A 100 -3.25 26.15 -10.87
CA SER A 100 -3.60 25.10 -9.90
C SER A 100 -3.45 23.70 -10.48
N VAL A 101 -3.91 23.45 -11.71
CA VAL A 101 -3.75 22.14 -12.39
C VAL A 101 -2.27 21.77 -12.55
N ILE A 102 -1.44 22.71 -13.01
CA ILE A 102 0.01 22.52 -13.19
C ILE A 102 0.70 22.28 -11.84
N LYS A 103 0.30 23.02 -10.81
CA LYS A 103 0.82 22.85 -9.45
C LYS A 103 0.47 21.49 -8.86
N LYS A 104 -0.79 21.05 -9.00
CA LYS A 104 -1.23 19.71 -8.60
C LYS A 104 -0.46 18.63 -9.35
N PHE A 105 -0.27 18.78 -10.66
CA PHE A 105 0.51 17.86 -11.47
C PHE A 105 1.94 17.71 -10.96
N THR A 106 2.62 18.83 -10.71
CA THR A 106 4.00 18.84 -10.19
C THR A 106 4.06 18.18 -8.80
N THR A 107 3.13 18.55 -7.93
CA THR A 107 3.04 17.98 -6.57
C THR A 107 2.85 16.47 -6.61
N TYR A 108 1.92 15.98 -7.42
CA TYR A 108 1.69 14.54 -7.55
C TYR A 108 2.88 13.80 -8.12
N TYR A 109 3.53 14.36 -9.14
CA TYR A 109 4.73 13.76 -9.71
C TYR A 109 5.86 13.61 -8.68
N ASP A 110 6.13 14.66 -7.90
CA ASP A 110 7.18 14.66 -6.89
C ASP A 110 6.88 13.67 -5.75
N LEU A 111 5.62 13.62 -5.31
CA LEU A 111 5.17 12.65 -4.29
C LEU A 111 5.31 11.20 -4.78
N LEU A 112 4.93 10.93 -6.03
CA LEU A 112 5.06 9.59 -6.62
C LEU A 112 6.53 9.18 -6.78
N ALA A 113 7.39 10.10 -7.19
CA ALA A 113 8.84 9.86 -7.30
C ALA A 113 9.48 9.62 -5.92
N SER A 114 9.05 10.37 -4.91
CA SER A 114 9.47 10.19 -3.52
C SER A 114 9.03 8.83 -2.97
N GLU A 115 7.75 8.45 -3.19
CA GLU A 115 7.23 7.16 -2.75
C GLU A 115 7.93 5.99 -3.46
N TYR A 116 8.21 6.12 -4.76
CA TYR A 116 9.01 5.15 -5.49
C TYR A 116 10.40 4.98 -4.87
N SER A 117 11.09 6.09 -4.58
CA SER A 117 12.42 6.07 -3.95
C SER A 117 12.39 5.44 -2.55
N SER A 118 11.39 5.80 -1.74
CA SER A 118 11.12 5.22 -0.41
C SER A 118 10.90 3.71 -0.51
N LEU A 119 10.17 3.26 -1.53
CA LEU A 119 9.87 1.86 -1.75
C LEU A 119 11.12 1.06 -2.19
N GLN A 120 11.97 1.63 -3.05
CA GLN A 120 13.26 1.03 -3.40
C GLN A 120 14.18 0.91 -2.18
N TYR A 121 14.24 1.95 -1.33
CA TYR A 121 15.01 1.89 -0.08
C TYR A 121 14.49 0.81 0.87
N LYS A 122 13.16 0.70 0.99
CA LYS A 122 12.50 -0.30 1.85
C LYS A 122 12.48 -1.71 1.25
N LYS A 123 13.01 -1.94 0.05
CA LYS A 123 13.01 -3.24 -0.64
C LYS A 123 13.39 -4.37 0.31
N LEU A 124 14.52 -4.25 1.01
CA LEU A 124 15.01 -5.29 1.93
C LEU A 124 14.03 -5.62 3.07
N SER A 125 13.20 -4.66 3.51
CA SER A 125 12.16 -4.89 4.51
C SER A 125 11.05 -5.82 3.99
N TYR A 126 10.72 -5.75 2.70
CA TYR A 126 9.72 -6.64 2.08
C TYR A 126 10.22 -8.07 1.89
N PHE A 127 11.53 -8.24 1.72
CA PHE A 127 12.22 -9.54 1.65
C PHE A 127 12.68 -10.05 3.03
N SER A 128 12.35 -9.35 4.11
CA SER A 128 12.72 -9.75 5.46
C SER A 128 11.99 -11.02 5.88
N LEU A 129 12.75 -12.04 6.29
CA LEU A 129 12.26 -13.32 6.82
C LEU A 129 11.52 -13.16 8.16
N ILE A 130 11.72 -12.03 8.86
CA ILE A 130 11.12 -11.78 10.18
C ILE A 130 9.68 -11.27 10.04
N LYS A 131 9.35 -10.60 8.93
CA LYS A 131 8.04 -9.96 8.72
C LYS A 131 6.87 -10.97 8.68
N PRO A 132 6.96 -12.11 7.98
CA PRO A 132 5.92 -13.14 8.01
C PRO A 132 5.66 -13.69 9.41
N ILE A 133 6.73 -13.87 10.21
CA ILE A 133 6.61 -14.35 11.60
C ILE A 133 5.78 -13.37 12.42
N LYS A 134 6.07 -12.06 12.31
CA LYS A 134 5.29 -11.02 13.00
C LYS A 134 3.82 -11.03 12.59
N GLU A 135 3.52 -11.23 11.31
CA GLU A 135 2.13 -11.31 10.82
C GLU A 135 1.38 -12.52 11.38
N ILE A 136 2.03 -13.69 11.47
CA ILE A 136 1.45 -14.90 12.06
C ILE A 136 1.07 -14.66 13.53
N PHE A 137 1.95 -14.03 14.31
CA PHE A 137 1.69 -13.67 15.71
C PHE A 137 0.66 -12.54 15.89
N LEU A 138 0.19 -11.92 14.81
CA LEU A 138 -0.89 -10.92 14.85
C LEU A 138 -2.24 -11.51 14.40
N ILE A 139 -2.28 -12.76 13.91
CA ILE A 139 -3.54 -13.38 13.45
C ILE A 139 -4.58 -13.42 14.58
N PRO A 140 -4.26 -13.90 15.80
CA PRO A 140 -5.27 -13.99 16.86
C PRO A 140 -5.83 -12.63 17.25
N SER A 141 -4.98 -11.59 17.29
CA SER A 141 -5.44 -10.23 17.61
C SER A 141 -6.30 -9.62 16.50
N LYS A 142 -6.03 -9.94 15.22
CA LYS A 142 -6.87 -9.51 14.09
C LYS A 142 -8.24 -10.17 14.11
N ILE A 143 -8.32 -11.44 14.53
CA ILE A 143 -9.60 -12.14 14.72
C ILE A 143 -10.39 -11.46 15.85
N LEU A 144 -9.74 -11.13 16.97
CA LEU A 144 -10.37 -10.39 18.08
C LEU A 144 -10.87 -9.01 17.68
N SER A 145 -10.17 -8.30 16.79
CA SER A 145 -10.64 -6.99 16.33
C SER A 145 -11.93 -7.09 15.51
N TRP A 146 -12.23 -8.23 14.87
CA TRP A 146 -13.53 -8.44 14.21
C TRP A 146 -14.68 -8.54 15.21
N PHE A 147 -14.39 -8.83 16.48
CA PHE A 147 -15.36 -8.83 17.57
C PHE A 147 -15.34 -7.53 18.41
N GLY A 148 -14.71 -6.46 17.89
CA GLY A 148 -14.65 -5.16 18.57
C GLY A 148 -13.61 -5.05 19.70
N LEU A 149 -12.79 -6.07 19.91
CA LEU A 149 -11.73 -6.07 20.92
C LEU A 149 -10.39 -5.67 20.27
N THR A 150 -10.02 -4.40 20.36
CA THR A 150 -8.74 -3.90 19.84
C THR A 150 -7.64 -3.96 20.90
N LEU A 151 -6.66 -4.85 20.70
CA LEU A 151 -5.43 -4.89 21.49
C LEU A 151 -4.33 -4.08 20.78
N GLY A 152 -3.57 -3.27 21.52
CA GLY A 152 -2.37 -2.61 20.99
C GLY A 152 -1.35 -3.63 20.47
N THR A 153 -0.47 -3.22 19.55
CA THR A 153 0.44 -4.12 18.81
C THR A 153 1.37 -4.98 19.68
N ILE A 154 1.79 -4.48 20.85
CA ILE A 154 2.61 -5.25 21.81
C ILE A 154 1.73 -6.26 22.57
N SER A 155 0.60 -5.81 23.12
CA SER A 155 -0.37 -6.64 23.84
C SER A 155 -0.95 -7.76 22.96
N ALA A 156 -1.20 -7.46 21.70
CA ALA A 156 -1.65 -8.41 20.67
C ALA A 156 -0.67 -9.58 20.47
N ARG A 157 0.64 -9.28 20.44
CA ARG A 157 1.69 -10.30 20.26
C ARG A 157 1.81 -11.21 21.47
N ILE A 158 1.74 -10.64 22.69
CA ILE A 158 1.75 -11.41 23.94
C ILE A 158 0.50 -12.29 24.02
N PHE A 159 -0.66 -11.74 23.67
CA PHE A 159 -1.92 -12.49 23.63
C PHE A 159 -1.86 -13.65 22.64
N SER A 160 -1.34 -13.45 21.43
CA SER A 160 -1.15 -14.53 20.45
C SER A 160 -0.18 -15.60 20.95
N LEU A 161 0.92 -15.21 21.58
CA LEU A 161 1.88 -16.15 22.16
C LEU A 161 1.21 -17.00 23.25
N LEU A 162 0.48 -16.35 24.16
CA LEU A 162 -0.31 -17.02 25.19
C LEU A 162 -1.36 -17.94 24.58
N THR A 163 -2.06 -17.52 23.52
CA THR A 163 -3.05 -18.35 22.84
C THR A 163 -2.41 -19.60 22.24
N ILE A 164 -1.25 -19.47 21.59
CA ILE A 164 -0.52 -20.61 21.00
C ILE A 164 -0.04 -21.57 22.09
N VAL A 165 0.50 -21.04 23.19
CA VAL A 165 0.93 -21.85 24.35
C VAL A 165 -0.28 -22.53 24.98
N CYS A 166 -1.37 -21.82 25.23
CA CYS A 166 -2.60 -22.37 25.77
C CYS A 166 -3.17 -23.45 24.85
N VAL A 167 -3.28 -23.23 23.54
CA VAL A 167 -3.75 -24.25 22.59
C VAL A 167 -2.81 -25.47 22.58
N GLY A 168 -1.50 -25.26 22.65
CA GLY A 168 -0.51 -26.35 22.75
C GLY A 168 -0.65 -27.17 24.04
N VAL A 169 -0.92 -26.51 25.16
CA VAL A 169 -1.18 -27.15 26.46
C VAL A 169 -2.54 -27.83 26.45
N PHE A 170 -3.61 -27.14 26.05
CA PHE A 170 -4.97 -27.68 25.95
C PHE A 170 -4.99 -28.92 25.06
N ASN A 171 -4.41 -28.92 23.85
CA ASN A 171 -4.36 -30.12 23.00
C ASN A 171 -3.64 -31.32 23.65
N ARG A 172 -2.73 -31.08 24.60
CA ARG A 172 -1.99 -32.14 25.30
C ARG A 172 -2.75 -32.72 26.49
N TYR A 173 -3.67 -31.95 27.08
CA TYR A 173 -4.43 -32.33 28.27
C TYR A 173 -5.91 -32.61 27.98
N ILE A 174 -6.48 -32.13 26.87
CA ILE A 174 -7.90 -32.32 26.53
C ILE A 174 -8.24 -33.79 26.34
N SER A 175 -7.36 -34.60 25.74
CA SER A 175 -7.64 -36.04 25.62
C SER A 175 -7.74 -36.68 27.00
N LYS A 176 -6.84 -36.32 27.93
CA LYS A 176 -6.85 -36.81 29.31
C LYS A 176 -8.03 -36.29 30.12
N SER A 177 -8.44 -35.05 29.90
CA SER A 177 -9.62 -34.47 30.55
C SER A 177 -10.91 -35.11 30.04
N ILE A 178 -11.01 -35.37 28.73
CA ILE A 178 -12.16 -36.06 28.12
C ILE A 178 -12.18 -37.53 28.57
N ASP A 179 -11.04 -38.23 28.58
CA ASP A 179 -10.95 -39.62 29.08
C ASP A 179 -11.31 -39.70 30.57
N TRP A 180 -10.90 -38.71 31.38
CA TRP A 180 -11.29 -38.62 32.78
C TRP A 180 -12.78 -38.35 32.97
N ILE A 181 -13.37 -37.45 32.17
CA ILE A 181 -14.82 -37.19 32.20
C ILE A 181 -15.60 -38.42 31.75
N ILE A 182 -15.15 -39.13 30.71
CA ILE A 182 -15.76 -40.38 30.25
C ILE A 182 -15.64 -41.46 31.36
N SER A 183 -14.51 -41.54 32.06
CA SER A 183 -14.31 -42.48 33.17
C SER A 183 -15.16 -42.20 34.42
N LEU A 184 -15.69 -40.98 34.56
CA LEU A 184 -16.62 -40.62 35.63
C LEU A 184 -18.07 -40.98 35.30
N ILE A 185 -18.37 -41.21 34.02
CA ILE A 185 -19.71 -41.50 33.51
C ILE A 185 -19.87 -43.00 33.19
N SER A 186 -18.78 -43.73 32.99
CA SER A 186 -18.74 -45.20 32.88
C SER A 186 -18.58 -45.89 34.23
#